data_AF-A0A6L8CMW0-F1
#
_entry.id   AF-A0A6L8CMW0-F1
#
_cell.length_a   1.000
_cell.length_b   1.000
_cell.length_c   1.000
_cell.angle_alpha   90.00
_cell.angle_beta   90.00
_cell.angle_gamma   90.00
#
_symmetry.space_group_name_H-M   'P 1'
#
loop_
_entity.id
_entity.type
_entity.pdbx_description
1 polymer ?
#
loop_
_entity_poly.entity_id
_entity_poly.type
_entity_poly.pdbx_seq_one_letter_code
_entity_poly.pdbx_strand_id
1 'polypeptide(L)'
;MPSVPFSLRMDADIRSRLEAEARRRDRSSSWIATKAIEAYLSACDEKRHAIENALADAENGVFISSEAMNSWVEKWGTDKEDDLPEPDIPISDAK
;
A
#
# COMPACT_ATOMS: atom_id res chain seq x y z
N MET A 1 -7.81 -15.72 -19.56
CA MET A 1 -6.44 -16.30 -19.50
C MET A 1 -6.53 -17.78 -19.18
N PRO A 2 -5.67 -18.64 -19.73
CA PRO A 2 -5.62 -20.04 -19.37
C PRO A 2 -5.20 -20.20 -17.89
N SER A 3 -5.85 -21.09 -17.16
CA SER A 3 -5.49 -21.44 -15.79
C SER A 3 -4.46 -22.58 -15.81
N VAL A 4 -3.41 -22.46 -15.00
CA VAL A 4 -2.40 -23.50 -14.80
C VAL A 4 -2.54 -24.10 -13.40
N PRO A 5 -2.36 -25.42 -13.22
CA PRO A 5 -2.45 -26.04 -11.91
C PRO A 5 -1.33 -25.54 -10.99
N PHE A 6 -1.68 -25.22 -9.75
CA PHE A 6 -0.73 -24.80 -8.73
C PHE A 6 -0.98 -25.62 -7.45
N SER A 7 0.06 -26.34 -7.00
CA SER A 7 -0.01 -27.17 -5.80
C SER A 7 0.69 -26.47 -4.63
N LEU A 8 -0.02 -26.34 -3.52
CA LEU A 8 0.38 -25.60 -2.33
C LEU A 8 0.38 -26.56 -1.13
N ARG A 9 1.44 -26.55 -0.33
CA ARG A 9 1.37 -27.08 1.04
C ARG A 9 0.80 -26.01 1.96
N MET A 10 -0.15 -26.42 2.78
CA MET A 10 -0.87 -25.53 3.69
C MET A 10 -1.14 -26.27 5.00
N ASP A 11 -1.09 -25.54 6.10
CA ASP A 11 -1.47 -26.04 7.40
C ASP A 11 -2.93 -26.53 7.42
N ALA A 12 -3.21 -27.59 8.20
CA ALA A 12 -4.53 -28.20 8.24
C ALA A 12 -5.62 -27.24 8.76
N ASP A 13 -5.30 -26.36 9.71
CA ASP A 13 -6.23 -25.35 10.23
C ASP A 13 -6.60 -24.33 9.14
N ILE A 14 -5.59 -23.82 8.44
CA ILE A 14 -5.80 -22.85 7.36
C ILE A 14 -6.63 -23.46 6.24
N ARG A 15 -6.38 -24.73 5.90
CA ARG A 15 -7.19 -25.46 4.92
C ARG A 15 -8.66 -25.54 5.35
N SER A 16 -8.92 -25.90 6.61
CA SER A 16 -10.27 -26.01 7.16
C SER A 16 -11.00 -24.65 7.11
N ARG A 17 -10.31 -23.57 7.47
CA ARG A 17 -10.84 -22.19 7.42
C ARG A 17 -11.16 -21.76 5.98
N LEU A 18 -10.29 -22.07 5.03
CA LEU A 18 -10.52 -21.80 3.61
C LEU A 18 -11.76 -22.55 3.08
N GLU A 19 -11.90 -23.83 3.41
CA GLU A 19 -13.04 -24.67 3.00
C GLU A 19 -14.35 -24.21 3.65
N ALA A 20 -14.32 -23.73 4.90
CA ALA A 20 -15.49 -23.15 5.56
C ALA A 20 -15.92 -21.84 4.88
N GLU A 21 -14.97 -20.97 4.54
CA GLU A 21 -15.25 -19.71 3.85
C GLU A 21 -15.78 -19.94 2.43
N ALA A 22 -15.19 -20.89 1.71
CA ALA A 22 -15.66 -21.31 0.38
C ALA A 22 -17.12 -21.78 0.42
N ARG A 23 -17.50 -22.59 1.42
CA ARG A 23 -18.89 -23.03 1.64
C ARG A 23 -19.83 -21.87 1.92
N ARG A 24 -19.45 -20.91 2.76
CA ARG A 24 -20.29 -19.72 3.05
C ARG A 24 -20.57 -18.88 1.82
N ARG A 25 -19.63 -18.84 0.87
CA ARG A 25 -19.73 -18.03 -0.36
C ARG A 25 -20.26 -18.81 -1.57
N ASP A 26 -20.60 -20.08 -1.40
CA ASP A 26 -20.97 -21.00 -2.51
C ASP A 26 -19.92 -21.03 -3.64
N ARG A 27 -18.66 -21.17 -3.25
CA ARG A 27 -17.50 -21.22 -4.16
C ARG A 27 -16.58 -22.38 -3.82
N SER A 28 -15.67 -22.71 -4.74
CA SER A 28 -14.61 -23.69 -4.47
C SER A 28 -13.49 -23.05 -3.65
N SER A 29 -12.81 -23.84 -2.82
CA SER A 29 -11.62 -23.39 -2.06
C SER A 29 -10.53 -22.85 -2.98
N SER A 30 -10.36 -23.45 -4.17
CA SER A 30 -9.42 -22.97 -5.18
C SER A 30 -9.81 -21.59 -5.70
N TRP A 31 -11.10 -21.31 -5.92
CA TRP A 31 -11.54 -19.98 -6.34
C TRP A 31 -11.23 -18.92 -5.27
N ILE A 32 -11.51 -19.22 -3.99
CA ILE A 32 -11.19 -18.32 -2.87
C ILE A 32 -9.68 -18.09 -2.78
N ALA A 33 -8.88 -19.15 -2.90
CA ALA A 33 -7.42 -19.05 -2.87
C ALA A 33 -6.88 -18.19 -4.02
N THR A 34 -7.37 -18.38 -5.25
CA THR A 34 -6.99 -17.55 -6.39
C THR A 34 -7.33 -16.09 -6.15
N LYS A 35 -8.52 -15.77 -5.62
CA LYS A 35 -8.90 -14.39 -5.30
C LYS A 35 -8.05 -13.77 -4.19
N ALA A 36 -7.71 -14.55 -3.17
CA ALA A 36 -6.81 -14.09 -2.12
C ALA A 36 -5.40 -13.79 -2.67
N ILE A 37 -4.88 -14.64 -3.55
CA ILE A 37 -3.56 -14.46 -4.19
C ILE A 37 -3.57 -13.23 -5.11
N GLU A 38 -4.60 -13.08 -5.96
CA GLU A 38 -4.76 -11.90 -6.82
C GLU A 38 -4.77 -10.60 -6.00
N ALA A 39 -5.57 -10.57 -4.93
CA ALA A 39 -5.66 -9.39 -4.05
C ALA A 39 -4.32 -9.09 -3.35
N TYR A 40 -3.63 -10.12 -2.87
CA TYR A 40 -2.32 -9.96 -2.24
C TYR A 40 -1.28 -9.39 -3.21
N LEU A 41 -1.22 -9.93 -4.43
CA LEU A 41 -0.27 -9.46 -5.44
C LEU A 41 -0.56 -8.01 -5.86
N SER A 42 -1.84 -7.64 -6.06
CA SER A 42 -2.22 -6.25 -6.33
C SER A 42 -1.74 -5.30 -5.24
N ALA A 43 -1.97 -5.65 -3.97
CA ALA A 43 -1.53 -4.83 -2.84
C ALA A 43 0.01 -4.73 -2.76
N CYS A 44 0.74 -5.81 -3.09
CA CYS A 44 2.20 -5.76 -3.17
C CYS A 44 2.69 -4.83 -4.29
N ASP A 45 2.05 -4.87 -5.45
CA ASP A 45 2.42 -4.05 -6.60
C ASP A 45 2.10 -2.57 -6.34
N GLU A 46 0.91 -2.27 -5.81
CA GLU A 46 0.53 -0.92 -5.38
C GLU A 46 1.54 -0.34 -4.37
N LYS A 47 1.93 -1.14 -3.37
CA LYS A 47 2.95 -0.73 -2.40
C LYS A 47 4.30 -0.44 -3.06
N ARG A 48 4.73 -1.30 -3.99
CA ARG A 48 6.01 -1.14 -4.69
C ARG A 48 6.00 0.13 -5.54
N HIS A 49 4.94 0.33 -6.31
CA HIS A 49 4.74 1.55 -7.11
C HIS A 49 4.70 2.81 -6.23
N ALA A 50 4.04 2.77 -5.08
CA ALA A 50 4.02 3.91 -4.16
C ALA A 50 5.42 4.26 -3.64
N ILE A 51 6.25 3.25 -3.33
CA ILE A 51 7.63 3.46 -2.90
C ILE A 51 8.48 4.02 -4.05
N GLU A 52 8.37 3.45 -5.26
CA GLU A 52 9.11 3.90 -6.44
C GLU A 52 8.76 5.34 -6.79
N ASN A 53 7.48 5.71 -6.76
CA ASN A 53 7.03 7.08 -6.99
C ASN A 53 7.54 8.03 -5.90
N ALA A 54 7.44 7.65 -4.62
CA ALA A 54 7.94 8.48 -3.53
C ALA A 54 9.47 8.69 -3.62
N LEU A 55 10.21 7.68 -4.10
CA LEU A 55 11.64 7.81 -4.33
C LEU A 55 11.94 8.74 -5.51
N ALA A 56 11.20 8.64 -6.61
CA ALA A 56 11.35 9.55 -7.74
C ALA A 56 11.03 11.01 -7.36
N ASP A 57 9.97 11.23 -6.57
CA ASP A 57 9.61 12.54 -6.05
C ASP A 57 10.70 13.09 -5.11
N ALA A 58 11.27 12.21 -4.28
CA ALA A 58 12.40 12.55 -3.41
C ALA A 58 13.65 12.94 -4.21
N GLU A 59 13.97 12.24 -5.30
CA GLU A 59 15.08 12.56 -6.20
C GLU A 59 14.91 13.91 -6.91
N ASN A 60 13.67 14.36 -7.14
CA ASN A 60 13.39 15.70 -7.66
C ASN A 60 13.71 16.82 -6.64
N GLY A 61 13.95 16.45 -5.37
CA GLY A 61 14.58 17.31 -4.37
C GLY A 61 13.72 18.47 -3.87
N VAL A 62 12.41 18.26 -3.83
CA VAL A 62 11.44 19.25 -3.39
C VAL A 62 10.91 18.86 -2.00
N PHE A 63 11.54 19.38 -0.94
CA PHE A 63 11.17 19.05 0.44
C PHE A 63 10.91 20.29 1.29
N ILE A 64 10.07 20.11 2.31
CA ILE A 64 9.84 21.08 3.39
C ILE A 64 10.59 20.65 4.65
N SER A 65 11.04 21.61 5.44
CA SER A 65 11.67 21.40 6.73
C SER A 65 10.69 20.81 7.73
N SER A 66 11.23 20.12 8.74
CA SER A 66 10.41 19.59 9.83
C SER A 66 9.65 20.69 10.58
N GLU A 67 10.21 21.90 10.66
CA GLU A 67 9.57 23.06 11.27
C GLU A 67 8.38 23.56 10.43
N ALA A 68 8.55 23.71 9.11
CA ALA A 68 7.46 24.07 8.21
C ALA A 68 6.34 23.02 8.22
N MET A 69 6.70 21.73 8.21
CA MET A 69 5.75 20.62 8.29
C MET A 69 4.95 20.64 9.61
N ASN A 70 5.62 20.79 10.76
CA ASN A 70 4.96 20.82 12.06
C ASN A 70 4.00 22.02 12.16
N SER A 71 4.44 23.20 11.74
CA SER A 71 3.60 24.40 11.78
C SER A 71 2.35 24.26 10.90
N TRP A 72 2.48 23.59 9.74
CA TRP A 72 1.35 23.31 8.86
C TRP A 72 0.36 22.31 9.47
N VAL A 73 0.86 21.19 10.00
CA VAL A 73 0.02 20.15 10.61
C VAL A 73 -0.71 20.66 11.85
N GLU A 74 -0.10 21.54 12.65
CA GLU A 74 -0.74 22.15 13.83
C GLU A 74 -1.95 23.03 13.48
N LYS A 75 -2.03 23.52 12.24
CA LYS A 75 -3.12 24.39 11.78
C LYS A 75 -4.32 23.61 11.22
N TRP A 76 -4.16 22.33 10.92
CA TRP A 76 -5.23 21.50 10.34
C TRP A 76 -6.45 21.39 11.24
N GLY A 77 -7.64 21.58 10.66
CA GLY A 77 -8.90 21.54 11.41
C GLY A 77 -9.12 22.75 12.32
N THR A 78 -8.38 23.84 12.10
CA THR A 78 -8.56 25.12 12.80
C THR A 78 -8.92 26.23 11.81
N ASP A 79 -9.36 27.38 12.32
CA ASP A 79 -9.65 28.57 11.49
C ASP A 79 -8.40 29.17 10.82
N LYS A 80 -7.21 28.62 11.08
CA LYS A 80 -5.92 29.07 10.53
C LYS A 80 -5.30 28.05 9.58
N GLU A 81 -6.08 27.09 9.09
CA GLU A 81 -5.62 26.12 8.10
C GLU A 81 -5.14 26.86 6.83
N ASP A 82 -3.87 26.66 6.49
CA ASP A 82 -3.20 27.30 5.35
C ASP A 82 -2.87 26.24 4.28
N ASP A 83 -2.60 26.71 3.05
CA ASP A 83 -2.12 25.88 1.95
C ASP A 83 -0.77 25.19 2.28
N LEU A 84 -0.44 24.15 1.50
CA LEU A 84 0.81 23.41 1.64
C LEU A 84 2.02 24.37 1.62
N PRO A 85 2.94 24.29 2.60
CA PRO A 85 4.11 25.17 2.65
C PRO A 85 5.03 24.98 1.44
N GLU A 86 5.69 26.06 1.02
CA GLU A 86 6.66 26.00 -0.08
C GLU A 86 7.93 25.22 0.32
N PRO A 87 8.58 24.54 -0.64
CA PRO A 87 9.83 23.82 -0.40
C PRO A 87 10.95 24.75 0.07
N ASP A 88 11.58 24.44 1.20
CA ASP A 88 12.65 25.23 1.84
C ASP A 88 13.95 24.44 2.06
N ILE A 89 13.97 23.14 1.74
CA ILE A 89 15.19 22.32 1.75
C ILE A 89 15.81 22.26 0.34
N PRO A 90 17.10 22.63 0.17
CA PRO A 90 17.77 22.53 -1.12
C PRO A 90 18.14 21.08 -1.49
N ILE A 91 18.12 20.79 -2.79
CA ILE A 91 18.42 19.48 -3.42
C ILE A 91 19.79 18.90 -2.98
N SER A 92 20.76 19.76 -2.64
CA SER A 92 22.10 19.41 -2.12
C SER A 92 22.06 18.61 -0.81
N ASP A 93 21.09 18.90 0.04
CA ASP A 93 21.05 18.45 1.44
C ASP A 93 20.05 17.31 1.65
N ALA A 94 19.34 16.90 0.60
CA ALA A 94 18.36 15.81 0.60
C ALA A 94 18.98 14.39 0.57
N LYS A 95 20.21 14.24 1.06
CA LYS A 95 21.01 13.00 0.93
C LYS A 95 21.10 12.19 2.21
#